data_AF-A0A2D6BU00-F1
#
_entry.id   AF-A0A2D6BU00-F1
#
_cell.length_a   1.000
_cell.length_b   1.000
_cell.length_c   1.000
_cell.angle_alpha   90.00
_cell.angle_beta   90.00
_cell.angle_gamma   90.00
#
_symmetry.space_group_name_H-M   'P 1'
#
loop_
_entity.id
_entity.type
_entity.pdbx_description
1 polymer ?
#
loop_
_entity_poly.entity_id
_entity_poly.type
_entity_poly.pdbx_seq_one_letter_code
_entity_poly.pdbx_strand_id
1 'polypeptide(L)'
;MNAWNRFRPLALALVLAFSATAASGIVLKGRGELHGFGSGLAVLQMRGVLTVKGGGVLIVSEDARVETHGVGRETLLGDGRILYEGFGRAVVASPRPTRIEIAGAGIRLHAKGAGRALLKGCGVVHTDDFDGRWENEIELDFESDQ
;
A
#
# COMPACT_ATOMS: atom_id res chain seq x y z
N MET A 1 27.38 -6.53 35.12
CA MET A 1 26.29 -7.41 34.67
C MET A 1 25.00 -6.71 35.05
N ASN A 2 24.42 -5.94 34.13
CA ASN A 2 23.32 -5.02 34.48
C ASN A 2 22.12 -5.37 33.61
N ALA A 3 21.08 -5.87 34.28
CA ALA A 3 19.87 -6.44 33.73
C ALA A 3 19.03 -5.39 32.99
N TRP A 4 19.06 -5.41 31.66
CA TRP A 4 18.16 -4.62 30.81
C TRP A 4 17.31 -5.59 29.99
N ASN A 5 16.31 -6.20 30.63
CA ASN A 5 15.26 -6.91 29.94
C ASN A 5 13.96 -6.65 30.72
N ARG A 6 13.11 -5.76 30.19
CA ARG A 6 11.64 -5.73 30.31
C ARG A 6 11.09 -4.36 29.90
N PHE A 7 11.00 -4.13 28.61
CA PHE A 7 9.90 -3.36 28.04
C PHE A 7 9.38 -4.16 26.86
N ARG A 8 8.36 -4.99 27.09
CA ARG A 8 7.52 -5.49 26.01
C ARG A 8 6.47 -4.40 25.79
N PRO A 9 6.58 -3.52 24.78
CA PRO A 9 5.45 -2.68 24.46
C PRO A 9 4.32 -3.62 24.03
N LEU A 10 3.17 -3.55 24.70
CA LEU A 10 1.93 -4.09 24.16
C LEU A 10 1.74 -3.48 22.78
N ALA A 11 2.11 -4.20 21.73
CA ALA A 11 1.67 -3.86 20.39
C ALA A 11 0.16 -4.16 20.37
N LEU A 12 -0.64 -3.10 20.29
CA LEU A 12 -2.04 -3.23 19.94
C LEU A 12 -2.07 -3.81 18.53
N ALA A 13 -2.22 -5.13 18.41
CA ALA A 13 -2.30 -5.79 17.12
C ALA A 13 -3.65 -5.43 16.49
N LEU A 14 -3.67 -4.39 15.66
CA LEU A 14 -4.77 -4.18 14.73
C LEU A 14 -4.69 -5.31 13.70
N VAL A 15 -5.41 -6.40 13.96
CA VAL A 15 -5.53 -7.53 13.04
C VAL A 15 -6.41 -7.09 11.88
N LEU A 16 -5.78 -6.57 10.85
CA LEU A 16 -6.42 -6.34 9.56
C LEU A 16 -6.54 -7.70 8.85
N ALA A 17 -7.64 -8.41 9.14
CA ALA A 17 -8.02 -9.63 8.42
C ALA A 17 -8.54 -9.25 7.03
N PHE A 18 -7.64 -9.16 6.05
CA PHE A 18 -7.99 -8.92 4.67
C PHE A 18 -8.18 -10.24 3.92
N SER A 19 -9.44 -10.62 3.70
CA SER A 19 -9.78 -11.68 2.75
C SER A 19 -9.54 -11.16 1.34
N ALA A 20 -8.34 -11.41 0.80
CA ALA A 20 -8.08 -11.25 -0.61
C ALA A 20 -8.65 -12.48 -1.34
N THR A 21 -9.58 -12.25 -2.27
CA THR A 21 -9.80 -13.22 -3.34
C THR A 21 -8.45 -13.36 -4.05
N ALA A 22 -7.88 -14.57 -4.02
CA ALA A 22 -6.68 -14.88 -4.76
C ALA A 22 -6.98 -14.66 -6.25
N ALA A 23 -6.56 -13.51 -6.77
CA ALA A 23 -6.63 -13.29 -8.20
C ALA A 23 -5.64 -14.23 -8.88
N SER A 24 -6.17 -15.11 -9.72
CA SER A 24 -5.45 -15.91 -10.71
C SER A 24 -4.33 -15.07 -11.30
N GLY A 25 -3.10 -15.60 -11.32
CA GLY A 25 -1.89 -14.85 -11.68
C GLY A 25 -2.08 -14.01 -12.95
N ILE A 26 -2.25 -12.71 -12.77
CA ILE A 26 -2.36 -11.76 -13.87
C ILE A 26 -0.94 -11.46 -14.32
N VAL A 27 -0.64 -11.79 -15.58
CA VAL A 27 0.58 -11.33 -16.24
C VAL A 27 0.34 -9.87 -16.61
N LEU A 28 0.75 -8.98 -15.70
CA LEU A 28 0.67 -7.54 -15.89
C LEU A 28 1.63 -7.11 -17.02
N LYS A 29 1.10 -6.69 -18.18
CA LYS A 29 1.88 -6.17 -19.32
C LYS A 29 1.47 -4.71 -19.59
N GLY A 30 2.32 -3.77 -19.22
CA GLY A 30 2.15 -2.35 -19.51
C GLY A 30 2.99 -1.47 -18.58
N ARG A 31 2.95 -0.15 -18.79
CA ARG A 31 3.50 0.85 -17.86
C ARG A 31 2.54 2.04 -17.73
N GLY A 32 1.60 1.99 -16.80
CA GLY A 32 0.69 3.09 -16.48
C GLY A 32 1.06 3.84 -15.21
N GLU A 33 0.34 4.92 -14.94
CA GLU A 33 0.37 5.65 -13.69
C GLU A 33 -1.01 5.68 -13.01
N LEU A 34 -1.02 5.63 -11.68
CA LEU A 34 -2.22 5.85 -10.86
C LEU A 34 -1.89 6.91 -9.82
N HIS A 35 -2.67 7.98 -9.83
CA HIS A 35 -2.64 9.07 -8.86
C HIS A 35 -3.93 9.03 -8.05
N GLY A 36 -3.82 9.00 -6.73
CA GLY A 36 -4.99 8.94 -5.84
C GLY A 36 -4.86 9.90 -4.68
N PHE A 37 -5.96 10.55 -4.28
CA PHE A 37 -6.04 11.30 -3.05
C PHE A 37 -7.36 11.03 -2.34
N GLY A 38 -7.31 10.56 -1.09
CA GLY A 38 -8.53 10.26 -0.36
C GLY A 38 -8.31 9.69 1.03
N SER A 39 -9.40 9.17 1.60
CA SER A 39 -9.42 8.52 2.90
C SER A 39 -10.12 7.16 2.77
N GLY A 40 -9.61 6.17 3.49
CA GLY A 40 -10.11 4.81 3.46
C GLY A 40 -8.98 3.81 3.26
N LEU A 41 -9.20 2.84 2.38
CA LEU A 41 -8.34 1.71 2.12
C LEU A 41 -7.94 1.67 0.64
N ALA A 42 -6.67 1.42 0.37
CA ALA A 42 -6.19 1.03 -0.95
C ALA A 42 -5.47 -0.31 -0.86
N VAL A 43 -5.87 -1.26 -1.71
CA VAL A 43 -5.18 -2.54 -1.90
C VAL A 43 -4.65 -2.58 -3.32
N LEU A 44 -3.34 -2.63 -3.48
CA LEU A 44 -2.68 -2.69 -4.77
C LEU A 44 -2.03 -4.06 -4.97
N GLN A 45 -2.18 -4.61 -6.16
CA GLN A 45 -1.39 -5.73 -6.63
C GLN A 45 -0.59 -5.24 -7.83
N MET A 46 0.68 -4.88 -7.63
CA MET A 46 1.46 -4.19 -8.65
C MET A 46 2.94 -4.57 -8.67
N ARG A 47 3.58 -4.37 -9.83
CA ARG A 47 5.03 -4.29 -9.97
C ARG A 47 5.40 -2.85 -10.36
N GLY A 48 6.53 -2.36 -9.85
CA GLY A 48 6.98 -1.00 -10.09
C GLY A 48 7.25 -0.24 -8.79
N VAL A 49 6.90 1.04 -8.78
CA VAL A 49 7.17 1.96 -7.67
C VAL A 49 5.86 2.58 -7.20
N LEU A 50 5.62 2.54 -5.89
CA LEU A 50 4.54 3.25 -5.23
C LEU A 50 5.13 4.27 -4.26
N THR A 51 4.66 5.51 -4.35
CA THR A 51 4.88 6.53 -3.31
C THR A 51 3.58 6.79 -2.57
N VAL A 52 3.64 6.74 -1.24
CA VAL A 52 2.53 7.06 -0.34
C VAL A 52 2.93 8.27 0.50
N LYS A 53 2.05 9.26 0.63
CA LYS A 53 2.20 10.38 1.56
C LYS A 53 0.93 10.54 2.38
N GLY A 54 1.06 10.93 3.64
CA GLY A 54 -0.07 11.15 4.55
C GLY A 54 -0.04 10.23 5.76
N GLY A 55 -0.98 10.42 6.68
CA GLY A 55 -1.07 9.65 7.91
C GLY A 55 -1.81 8.33 7.69
N GLY A 56 -1.19 7.21 8.06
CA GLY A 56 -1.81 5.91 7.93
C GLY A 56 -0.91 4.75 8.29
N VAL A 57 -1.36 3.57 7.88
CA VAL A 57 -0.66 2.30 7.94
C VAL A 57 -0.37 1.80 6.53
N LEU A 58 0.77 1.16 6.36
CA LEU A 58 1.21 0.51 5.13
C LEU A 58 1.62 -0.91 5.50
N ILE A 59 1.02 -1.89 4.83
CA ILE A 59 1.40 -3.30 4.94
C ILE A 59 1.91 -3.75 3.59
N VAL A 60 3.06 -4.41 3.59
CA VAL A 60 3.72 -4.88 2.38
C VAL A 60 4.48 -6.17 2.66
N SER A 61 4.56 -7.04 1.65
CA SER A 61 5.41 -8.22 1.71
C SER A 61 6.88 -7.87 1.93
N GLU A 62 7.60 -8.71 2.67
CA GLU A 62 9.02 -8.53 3.02
C GLU A 62 9.97 -8.53 1.81
N ASP A 63 9.53 -9.05 0.66
CA ASP A 63 10.30 -9.06 -0.59
C ASP A 63 10.32 -7.72 -1.33
N ALA A 64 9.47 -6.75 -0.92
CA ALA A 64 9.52 -5.40 -1.45
C ALA A 64 10.58 -4.55 -0.75
N ARG A 65 11.25 -3.70 -1.51
CA ARG A 65 12.13 -2.67 -0.93
C ARG A 65 11.27 -1.50 -0.47
N VAL A 66 11.33 -1.16 0.81
CA VAL A 66 10.59 -0.04 1.39
C VAL A 66 11.56 0.99 1.98
N GLU A 67 11.32 2.26 1.68
CA GLU A 67 11.99 3.39 2.31
C GLU A 67 10.92 4.28 2.94
N THR A 68 11.07 4.62 4.22
CA THR A 68 10.15 5.53 4.91
C THR A 68 10.88 6.79 5.37
N HIS A 69 10.17 7.91 5.38
CA HIS A 69 10.61 9.17 5.98
C HIS A 69 9.56 9.67 6.96
N GLY A 70 10.00 10.13 8.12
CA GLY A 70 9.15 10.62 9.21
C GLY A 70 9.38 9.86 10.51
N VAL A 71 8.55 10.13 11.51
CA VAL A 71 8.58 9.44 12.82
C VAL A 71 7.54 8.34 12.78
N GLY A 72 7.95 7.15 12.36
CA GLY A 72 7.09 5.97 12.26
C GLY A 72 7.61 4.77 13.02
N ARG A 73 6.82 3.70 13.02
CA ARG A 73 7.18 2.40 13.57
C ARG A 73 7.12 1.33 12.48
N GLU A 74 8.07 0.42 12.50
CA GLU A 74 8.11 -0.80 11.69
C GLU A 74 7.87 -2.03 12.58
N THR A 75 7.02 -2.96 12.13
CA THR A 75 6.71 -4.21 12.84
C THR A 75 6.59 -5.38 11.86
N LEU A 76 7.39 -6.43 12.06
CA LEU A 76 7.23 -7.72 11.36
C LEU A 76 5.98 -8.45 11.89
N LEU A 77 5.08 -8.85 10.98
CA LEU A 77 3.80 -9.50 11.34
C LEU A 77 3.91 -11.03 11.51
N GLY A 78 5.08 -11.62 11.23
CA GLY A 78 5.35 -13.04 11.40
C GLY A 78 4.90 -13.94 10.25
N ASP A 79 4.22 -13.39 9.24
CA ASP A 79 3.75 -14.07 8.03
C ASP A 79 4.47 -13.59 6.75
N GLY A 80 5.67 -13.01 6.91
CA GLY A 80 6.43 -12.43 5.80
C GLY A 80 5.92 -11.06 5.33
N ARG A 81 5.07 -10.40 6.12
CA ARG A 81 4.65 -9.01 5.90
C ARG A 81 5.23 -8.06 6.96
N ILE A 82 5.43 -6.82 6.55
CA ILE A 82 5.90 -5.72 7.39
C ILE A 82 4.80 -4.66 7.46
N LEU A 83 4.48 -4.23 8.69
CA LEU A 83 3.60 -3.10 8.99
C LEU A 83 4.45 -1.85 9.26
N TYR A 84 4.14 -0.77 8.55
CA TYR A 84 4.67 0.57 8.78
C TYR A 84 3.54 1.49 9.26
N GLU A 85 3.73 2.17 10.39
CA GLU A 85 2.75 3.07 10.99
C GLU A 85 3.34 4.48 11.16
N GLY A 86 2.54 5.52 10.92
CA GLY A 86 2.95 6.90 11.23
C GLY A 86 4.03 7.48 10.31
N PHE A 87 4.31 6.85 9.16
CA PHE A 87 5.23 7.42 8.18
C PHE A 87 4.66 8.72 7.58
N GLY A 88 5.52 9.71 7.33
CA GLY A 88 5.12 10.91 6.59
C GLY A 88 5.11 10.67 5.08
N ARG A 89 6.09 9.88 4.62
CA ARG A 89 6.21 9.38 3.25
C ARG A 89 6.76 7.94 3.29
N ALA A 90 6.22 7.08 2.43
CA ALA A 90 6.77 5.76 2.14
C ALA A 90 6.98 5.60 0.63
N VAL A 91 8.06 4.92 0.24
CA VAL A 91 8.35 4.50 -1.13
C VAL A 91 8.49 2.99 -1.11
N VAL A 92 7.68 2.31 -1.90
CA VAL A 92 7.72 0.85 -2.08
C VAL A 92 8.15 0.57 -3.51
N ALA A 93 9.19 -0.24 -3.68
CA ALA A 93 9.67 -0.67 -4.98
C ALA A 93 9.72 -2.21 -5.03
N SER A 94 9.06 -2.79 -6.02
CA SER A 94 9.10 -4.23 -6.25
C SER A 94 9.20 -4.57 -7.74
N PRO A 95 10.14 -5.46 -8.14
CA PRO A 95 10.25 -5.91 -9.52
C PRO A 95 9.18 -6.96 -9.91
N ARG A 96 8.46 -7.51 -8.93
CA ARG A 96 7.43 -8.54 -9.12
C ARG A 96 6.08 -8.01 -8.63
N PRO A 97 4.95 -8.62 -9.04
CA PRO A 97 3.65 -8.27 -8.48
C PRO A 97 3.63 -8.51 -6.96
N THR A 98 3.61 -7.43 -6.19
CA THR A 98 3.53 -7.46 -4.73
C THR A 98 2.22 -6.86 -4.27
N ARG A 99 1.63 -7.45 -3.23
CA ARG A 99 0.44 -6.90 -2.57
C ARG A 99 0.86 -5.81 -1.59
N ILE A 100 0.24 -4.65 -1.73
CA ILE A 100 0.48 -3.48 -0.90
C ILE A 100 -0.87 -3.00 -0.35
N GLU A 101 -0.97 -2.81 0.95
CA GLU A 101 -2.20 -2.40 1.62
C GLU A 101 -1.96 -1.10 2.37
N ILE A 102 -2.88 -0.14 2.22
CA ILE A 102 -2.71 1.20 2.76
C ILE A 102 -4.04 1.63 3.36
N ALA A 103 -4.04 2.04 4.62
CA ALA A 103 -5.25 2.56 5.25
C ALA A 103 -4.95 3.85 6.03
N GLY A 104 -5.85 4.82 5.96
CA GLY A 104 -5.65 6.11 6.60
C GLY A 104 -6.53 7.22 6.05
N ALA A 105 -6.21 8.46 6.42
CA ALA A 105 -6.95 9.65 6.04
C ALA A 105 -6.04 10.67 5.34
N GLY A 106 -6.54 11.29 4.28
CA GLY A 106 -5.77 12.26 3.49
C GLY A 106 -4.51 11.65 2.84
N ILE A 107 -4.60 10.38 2.44
CA ILE A 107 -3.51 9.66 1.78
C ILE A 107 -3.40 10.15 0.34
N ARG A 108 -2.17 10.46 -0.09
CA ARG A 108 -1.80 10.62 -1.50
C ARG A 108 -1.03 9.40 -1.97
N LEU A 109 -1.49 8.82 -3.07
CA LEU A 109 -0.92 7.67 -3.75
C LEU A 109 -0.40 8.13 -5.11
N HIS A 110 0.81 7.67 -5.44
CA HIS A 110 1.35 7.73 -6.78
C HIS A 110 2.01 6.41 -7.10
N ALA A 111 1.35 5.58 -7.90
CA ALA A 111 1.86 4.31 -8.37
C ALA A 111 2.30 4.45 -9.83
N LYS A 112 3.48 3.92 -10.14
CA LYS A 112 4.02 3.84 -11.49
C LYS A 112 4.45 2.42 -11.78
N GLY A 113 3.94 1.84 -12.85
CA GLY A 113 4.25 0.47 -13.23
C GLY A 113 3.04 -0.22 -13.84
N ALA A 114 2.78 -1.44 -13.40
CA ALA A 114 1.69 -2.24 -13.91
C ALA A 114 0.99 -2.90 -12.74
N GLY A 115 -0.34 -2.86 -12.70
CA GLY A 115 -1.07 -3.44 -11.58
C GLY A 115 -2.55 -3.13 -11.59
N ARG A 116 -3.16 -3.51 -10.47
CA ARG A 116 -4.55 -3.22 -10.16
C ARG A 116 -4.66 -2.63 -8.78
N ALA A 117 -5.63 -1.76 -8.57
CA ALA A 117 -5.93 -1.11 -7.31
C ALA A 117 -7.41 -1.26 -6.98
N LEU A 118 -7.70 -1.77 -5.78
CA LEU A 118 -9.00 -1.69 -5.15
C LEU A 118 -8.98 -0.55 -4.14
N LEU A 119 -9.80 0.46 -4.36
CA LEU A 119 -9.95 1.60 -3.47
C LEU A 119 -11.30 1.50 -2.77
N LYS A 120 -11.31 1.59 -1.44
CA LYS A 120 -12.53 1.68 -0.62
C LYS A 120 -12.51 2.95 0.22
N GLY A 121 -13.65 3.61 0.36
CA GLY A 121 -13.78 4.90 1.06
C GLY A 121 -14.15 6.02 0.10
N CYS A 122 -13.49 7.16 0.20
CA CYS A 122 -13.78 8.30 -0.69
C CYS A 122 -12.53 9.12 -1.07
N GLY A 123 -12.55 9.66 -2.28
CA GLY A 123 -11.49 10.50 -2.81
C GLY A 123 -11.54 10.69 -4.32
N VAL A 124 -10.43 11.17 -4.89
CA VAL A 124 -10.25 11.39 -6.33
C VAL A 124 -9.10 10.55 -6.87
N VAL A 125 -9.28 9.96 -8.04
CA VAL A 125 -8.31 9.08 -8.67
C VAL A 125 -8.19 9.42 -10.15
N HIS A 126 -6.96 9.31 -10.65
CA HIS A 126 -6.59 9.57 -12.02
C HIS A 126 -5.64 8.47 -12.50
N THR A 127 -5.97 7.85 -13.61
CA THR A 127 -5.14 6.95 -14.41
C THR A 127 -5.14 7.45 -15.86
N ASP A 128 -4.40 6.79 -16.75
CA ASP A 128 -4.39 7.14 -18.17
C ASP A 128 -5.79 7.02 -18.82
N ASP A 129 -6.61 6.08 -18.34
CA ASP A 129 -7.94 5.75 -18.91
C ASP A 129 -9.13 6.25 -18.08
N PHE A 130 -8.88 6.70 -16.85
CA PHE A 130 -9.94 7.07 -15.91
C PHE A 130 -9.58 8.29 -15.08
N ASP A 131 -10.47 9.27 -15.05
CA ASP A 131 -10.42 10.39 -14.09
C ASP A 131 -11.78 10.49 -13.39
N GLY A 132 -11.78 10.45 -12.07
CA GLY A 132 -13.03 10.56 -11.33
C GLY A 132 -12.92 10.54 -9.82
N ARG A 133 -14.08 10.69 -9.20
CA ARG A 133 -14.27 10.56 -7.76
C ARG A 133 -14.78 9.16 -7.44
N TRP A 134 -14.31 8.57 -6.34
CA TRP A 134 -14.93 7.39 -5.74
C TRP A 134 -15.58 7.74 -4.40
N GLU A 135 -16.71 7.11 -4.10
CA GLU A 135 -17.47 7.36 -2.86
C GLU A 135 -17.78 6.09 -2.05
N ASN A 136 -17.46 4.91 -2.56
CA ASN A 136 -17.59 3.65 -1.83
C ASN A 136 -16.45 2.70 -2.16
N GLU A 137 -16.46 2.14 -3.36
CA GLU A 137 -15.49 1.16 -3.84
C GLU A 137 -15.29 1.32 -5.34
N ILE A 138 -14.04 1.22 -5.80
CA ILE A 138 -13.71 1.15 -7.21
C ILE A 138 -12.51 0.23 -7.39
N GLU A 139 -12.54 -0.61 -8.43
CA GLU A 139 -11.39 -1.37 -8.90
C GLU A 139 -10.87 -0.72 -10.19
N LEU A 140 -9.56 -0.54 -10.27
CA LEU A 140 -8.88 0.12 -11.37
C LEU A 140 -7.71 -0.73 -11.82
N ASP A 141 -7.62 -0.96 -13.11
CA ASP A 141 -6.41 -1.46 -13.75
C ASP A 141 -5.57 -0.24 -14.19
N PHE A 142 -4.25 -0.32 -14.00
CA PHE A 142 -3.33 0.68 -14.50
C PHE A 142 -2.18 -0.03 -15.23
N GLU A 143 -2.37 -0.17 -16.52
CA GLU A 143 -1.39 -0.64 -17.49
C GLU A 143 -1.46 0.33 -18.67
N SER A 144 -0.35 0.53 -19.38
CA SER A 144 -0.36 1.33 -20.62
C SER A 144 -0.28 0.39 -21.80
N ASP A 145 -1.21 0.57 -22.75
CA ASP A 145 -1.41 -0.21 -23.97
C ASP A 145 -0.37 0.05 -25.09
N GLN A 146 0.83 0.54 -24.77
CA GLN A 146 1.87 0.81 -25.78
C GLN A 146 2.71 -0.40 -26.18
#